data_AF-A0A833PRS1-F1
#
_entry.id   AF-A0A833PRS1-F1
#
_cell.length_a   1.000
_cell.length_b   1.000
_cell.length_c   1.000
_cell.angle_alpha   90.00
_cell.angle_beta   90.00
_cell.angle_gamma   90.00
#
_symmetry.space_group_name_H-M   'P 1'
#
loop_
_entity.id
_entity.type
_entity.pdbx_description
1 polymer ?
#
loop_
_entity_poly.entity_id
_entity_poly.type
_entity_poly.pdbx_seq_one_letter_code
_entity_poly.pdbx_strand_id
1 'polypeptide(L)'
;MLWRIARACDTLGITRINALAAGGRKAAPKPGGRRLFGYYAWPRLGFDAPIPDQQSDEAALFQYFQSDPVGLADGSLRSLHALYATRFGRDFWRVAGSHRWMTFDVTPHGKSVRTLQNYLIEKGIYE
;
A
#
# COMPACT_ATOMS: atom_id res chain seq x y z
N MET A 1 8.89 6.71 12.98
CA MET A 1 8.58 5.53 13.84
C MET A 1 8.78 4.21 13.10
N LEU A 2 8.12 3.96 11.94
CA LEU A 2 8.23 2.69 11.20
C LEU A 2 9.67 2.27 10.85
N TRP A 3 10.55 3.19 10.46
CA TRP A 3 11.97 2.89 10.20
C TRP A 3 12.69 2.23 11.38
N ARG A 4 12.44 2.74 12.60
CA ARG A 4 13.02 2.17 13.83
C ARG A 4 12.48 0.76 14.10
N ILE A 5 11.19 0.55 13.81
CA ILE A 5 10.55 -0.78 13.94
C ILE A 5 11.17 -1.76 12.94
N ALA A 6 11.31 -1.37 11.66
CA ALA A 6 11.92 -2.22 10.64
C ALA A 6 13.36 -2.63 11.01
N ARG A 7 14.19 -1.69 11.49
CA ARG A 7 15.55 -1.99 11.97
C ARG A 7 15.57 -2.91 13.19
N ALA A 8 14.64 -2.73 14.13
CA ALA A 8 14.52 -3.60 15.28
C ALA A 8 14.10 -5.02 14.86
N CYS A 9 13.14 -5.13 13.94
CA CYS A 9 12.71 -6.41 13.37
C CYS A 9 13.88 -7.14 12.70
N ASP A 10 14.67 -6.44 11.87
CA ASP A 10 15.87 -6.99 11.23
C ASP A 10 16.87 -7.53 12.26
N THR A 11 17.18 -6.73 13.29
CA THR A 11 18.08 -7.12 14.40
C THR A 11 17.57 -8.35 15.16
N LEU A 12 16.25 -8.52 15.24
CA LEU A 12 15.60 -9.63 15.94
C LEU A 12 15.27 -10.83 15.02
N GLY A 13 15.63 -10.79 13.74
CA GLY A 13 15.30 -11.85 12.77
C GLY A 13 13.82 -11.94 12.41
N ILE A 14 13.03 -10.90 12.67
CA ILE A 14 11.61 -10.82 12.28
C ILE A 14 11.54 -10.33 10.83
N THR A 15 11.15 -11.22 9.93
CA THR A 15 11.21 -10.97 8.48
C THR A 15 10.01 -10.19 7.92
N ARG A 16 8.90 -10.10 8.67
CA ARG A 16 7.65 -9.52 8.17
C ARG A 16 6.84 -8.83 9.26
N ILE A 17 6.26 -7.69 8.91
CA ILE A 17 5.25 -6.99 9.72
C ILE A 17 3.91 -7.11 8.98
N ASN A 18 2.84 -7.48 9.70
CA ASN A 18 1.48 -7.52 9.17
C ASN A 18 0.65 -6.41 9.80
N ALA A 19 -0.11 -5.67 9.00
CA ALA A 19 -0.95 -4.58 9.48
C ALA A 19 -2.25 -4.46 8.68
N LEU A 20 -3.34 -4.11 9.37
CA LEU A 20 -4.59 -3.73 8.73
C LEU A 20 -4.49 -2.27 8.26
N ALA A 21 -4.63 -2.06 6.96
CA ALA A 21 -4.66 -0.75 6.34
C ALA A 21 -6.07 -0.17 6.35
N ALA A 22 -6.53 0.34 7.48
CA ALA A 22 -7.91 0.79 7.66
C ALA A 22 -8.31 1.97 6.75
N GLY A 23 -9.58 2.02 6.35
CA GLY A 23 -10.16 3.09 5.53
C GLY A 23 -10.68 2.63 4.18
N GLY A 24 -10.68 3.56 3.21
CA GLY A 24 -11.08 3.29 1.84
C GLY A 24 -12.53 3.55 1.53
N ARG A 25 -12.91 3.24 0.29
CA ARG A 25 -14.20 3.62 -0.32
C ARG A 25 -15.43 3.20 0.51
N LYS A 26 -15.45 1.96 1.01
CA LYS A 26 -16.59 1.40 1.77
C LYS A 26 -16.49 1.58 3.29
N ALA A 27 -15.38 2.10 3.82
CA ALA A 27 -15.27 2.35 5.26
C ALA A 27 -16.06 3.60 5.64
N ALA A 28 -17.09 3.44 6.48
CA ALA A 28 -17.84 4.57 7.01
C ALA A 28 -16.90 5.49 7.83
N PRO A 29 -17.03 6.82 7.70
CA PRO A 29 -16.36 7.72 8.63
C PRO A 29 -16.90 7.50 10.05
N LYS A 30 -16.06 7.71 11.06
CA LYS A 30 -16.57 7.79 12.43
C LYS A 30 -17.56 8.96 12.54
N PRO A 31 -18.64 8.87 13.35
CA PRO A 31 -19.52 10.00 13.60
C PRO A 31 -18.71 11.23 14.04
N GLY A 32 -18.87 12.35 13.33
CA GLY A 32 -18.10 13.59 13.56
C GLY A 32 -16.60 13.52 13.20
N GLY A 33 -16.13 12.41 12.64
CA GLY A 33 -14.72 12.15 12.34
C GLY A 33 -14.39 12.18 10.85
N ARG A 34 -13.09 12.31 10.53
CA ARG A 34 -12.58 12.15 9.17
C ARG A 34 -12.51 10.67 8.78
N ARG A 35 -12.56 10.39 7.46
CA ARG A 35 -12.27 9.06 6.92
C ARG A 35 -10.83 8.66 7.25
N LEU A 36 -10.61 7.38 7.55
CA LEU A 36 -9.28 6.82 7.73
C LEU A 36 -8.59 6.65 6.36
N PHE A 37 -7.29 6.95 6.31
CA PHE A 37 -6.48 6.91 5.09
C PHE A 37 -5.39 5.84 5.13
N GLY A 38 -5.47 4.88 6.05
CA GLY A 38 -4.46 3.82 6.21
C GLY A 38 -4.25 3.00 4.94
N TYR A 39 -5.34 2.62 4.27
CA TYR A 39 -5.31 1.94 2.97
C TYR A 39 -4.46 2.64 1.90
N TYR A 40 -4.40 3.98 1.92
CA TYR A 40 -3.65 4.79 0.97
C TYR A 40 -2.24 5.14 1.49
N ALA A 41 -2.10 5.33 2.80
CA ALA A 41 -0.85 5.73 3.41
C ALA A 41 0.16 4.56 3.50
N TRP A 42 -0.29 3.35 3.86
CA TRP A 42 0.63 2.24 4.09
C TRP A 42 1.42 1.80 2.85
N PRO A 43 0.84 1.73 1.64
CA PRO A 43 1.63 1.39 0.45
C PRO A 43 2.76 2.40 0.16
N ARG A 44 2.53 3.69 0.43
CA ARG A 44 3.58 4.73 0.31
C ARG A 44 4.74 4.50 1.27
N LEU A 45 4.48 3.85 2.39
CA LEU A 45 5.46 3.52 3.43
C LEU A 45 6.12 2.16 3.20
N GLY A 46 5.85 1.50 2.08
CA GLY A 46 6.48 0.24 1.70
C GLY A 46 5.69 -1.01 2.07
N PHE A 47 4.47 -0.90 2.61
CA PHE A 47 3.62 -2.08 2.72
C PHE A 47 3.14 -2.54 1.33
N ASP A 48 2.98 -3.84 1.16
CA ASP A 48 2.47 -4.45 -0.07
C ASP A 48 1.28 -5.36 0.22
N ALA A 49 0.45 -5.53 -0.80
CA ALA A 49 -0.60 -6.53 -0.84
C ALA A 49 -0.88 -6.91 -2.31
N PRO A 50 -1.38 -8.13 -2.56
CA PRO A 50 -1.81 -8.53 -3.91
C PRO A 50 -2.89 -7.60 -4.47
N ILE A 51 -2.87 -7.36 -5.77
CA ILE A 51 -3.95 -6.73 -6.55
C ILE A 51 -3.99 -7.42 -7.91
N PRO A 52 -5.16 -7.70 -8.51
CA PRO A 52 -6.45 -7.73 -7.85
C PRO A 52 -6.44 -8.72 -6.68
N ASP A 53 -7.07 -8.35 -5.57
CA ASP A 53 -7.54 -9.35 -4.60
C ASP A 53 -8.96 -9.70 -5.03
N GLN A 54 -9.17 -10.92 -5.52
CA GLN A 54 -10.45 -11.34 -6.11
C GLN A 54 -11.62 -11.24 -5.13
N GLN A 55 -11.33 -11.26 -3.82
CA GLN A 55 -12.33 -11.16 -2.76
C GLN A 55 -12.54 -9.71 -2.30
N SER A 56 -11.76 -8.78 -2.83
CA SER A 56 -11.80 -7.37 -2.42
C SER A 56 -12.86 -6.56 -3.15
N ASP A 57 -13.42 -5.59 -2.44
CA ASP A 57 -14.54 -4.76 -2.88
C ASP A 57 -14.29 -3.93 -4.15
N GLU A 58 -13.03 -3.64 -4.45
CA GLU A 58 -12.59 -2.91 -5.63
C GLU A 58 -12.46 -3.80 -6.87
N ALA A 59 -12.49 -5.13 -6.73
CA ALA A 59 -12.43 -6.04 -7.87
C ALA A 59 -13.56 -5.75 -8.88
N ALA A 60 -14.75 -5.43 -8.36
CA ALA A 60 -15.89 -5.01 -9.17
C ALA A 60 -15.68 -3.70 -9.93
N LEU A 61 -14.70 -2.89 -9.54
CA LEU A 61 -14.36 -1.65 -10.24
C LEU A 61 -13.45 -1.91 -11.44
N PHE A 62 -12.62 -2.95 -11.41
CA PHE A 62 -11.57 -3.18 -12.43
C PHE A 62 -12.14 -3.34 -13.84
N GLN A 63 -13.36 -3.84 -13.99
CA GLN A 63 -14.06 -3.90 -15.29
C GLN A 63 -14.26 -2.53 -15.96
N TYR A 64 -14.28 -1.44 -15.18
CA TYR A 64 -14.42 -0.07 -15.69
C TYR A 64 -13.08 0.58 -16.04
N PHE A 65 -11.95 -0.08 -15.73
CA PHE A 65 -10.60 0.42 -15.90
C PHE A 65 -9.85 -0.46 -16.91
N GLN A 66 -10.24 -0.37 -18.19
CA GLN A 66 -9.75 -1.26 -19.24
C GLN A 66 -8.30 -0.99 -19.67
N SER A 67 -7.83 0.25 -19.56
CA SER A 67 -6.48 0.65 -19.98
C SER A 67 -5.61 1.16 -18.82
N ASP A 68 -6.23 1.76 -17.80
CA ASP A 68 -5.54 2.53 -16.77
C ASP A 68 -6.06 2.20 -15.38
N PRO A 69 -5.21 1.86 -14.40
CA PRO A 69 -3.76 1.69 -14.50
C PRO A 69 -3.33 0.50 -15.37
N VAL A 70 -2.23 0.68 -16.13
CA VAL A 70 -1.65 -0.37 -16.99
C VAL A 70 -1.45 -1.66 -16.20
N GLY A 71 -1.88 -2.77 -16.80
CA GLY A 71 -1.77 -4.10 -16.24
C GLY A 71 -2.88 -4.48 -15.24
N LEU A 72 -3.76 -3.55 -14.86
CA LEU A 72 -4.87 -3.86 -13.97
C LEU A 72 -5.91 -4.75 -14.66
N ALA A 73 -6.29 -4.41 -15.89
CA ALA A 73 -7.32 -5.12 -16.65
C ALA A 73 -6.88 -6.53 -17.10
N ASP A 74 -5.60 -6.69 -17.45
CA ASP A 74 -5.04 -7.98 -17.92
C ASP A 74 -4.45 -8.85 -16.79
N GLY A 75 -4.43 -8.34 -15.54
CA GLY A 75 -3.94 -9.05 -14.37
C GLY A 75 -2.40 -9.17 -14.28
N SER A 76 -1.65 -8.44 -15.11
CA SER A 76 -0.19 -8.35 -15.00
C SER A 76 0.27 -7.46 -13.85
N LEU A 77 -0.56 -6.50 -13.42
CA LEU A 77 -0.37 -5.71 -12.21
C LEU A 77 -0.78 -6.56 -11.00
N ARG A 78 0.22 -7.06 -10.25
CA ARG A 78 0.03 -8.09 -9.21
C ARG A 78 0.20 -7.61 -7.77
N SER A 79 0.65 -6.38 -7.54
CA SER A 79 0.89 -5.88 -6.18
C SER A 79 0.71 -4.36 -6.05
N LEU A 80 0.40 -3.90 -4.83
CA LEU A 80 0.25 -2.48 -4.54
C LEU A 80 1.55 -1.72 -4.73
N HIS A 81 2.71 -2.35 -4.51
CA HIS A 81 3.97 -1.73 -4.93
C HIS A 81 4.03 -1.47 -6.44
N ALA A 82 3.58 -2.41 -7.27
CA ALA A 82 3.53 -2.20 -8.72
C ALA A 82 2.55 -1.09 -9.10
N LEU A 83 1.39 -1.05 -8.46
CA LEU A 83 0.42 0.02 -8.62
C LEU A 83 0.99 1.39 -8.24
N TYR A 84 1.70 1.48 -7.11
CA TYR A 84 2.22 2.74 -6.58
C TYR A 84 3.47 3.26 -7.32
N ALA A 85 4.08 2.44 -8.17
CA ALA A 85 5.21 2.84 -9.01
C ALA A 85 4.84 3.99 -9.96
N THR A 86 3.57 4.12 -10.34
CA THR A 86 3.09 5.19 -11.22
C THR A 86 2.26 6.23 -10.45
N ARG A 87 2.22 7.47 -10.95
CA ARG A 87 1.33 8.51 -10.39
C ARG A 87 -0.14 8.09 -10.53
N PHE A 88 -0.53 7.60 -11.70
CA PHE A 88 -1.90 7.19 -11.98
C PHE A 88 -2.36 6.03 -11.10
N GLY A 89 -1.51 5.05 -10.80
CA GLY A 89 -1.87 3.96 -9.89
C GLY A 89 -2.08 4.45 -8.45
N ARG A 90 -1.32 5.46 -7.99
CA ARG A 90 -1.59 6.10 -6.70
C ARG A 90 -2.92 6.84 -6.69
N ASP A 91 -3.22 7.59 -7.74
CA ASP A 91 -4.47 8.34 -7.86
C ASP A 91 -5.68 7.41 -7.93
N PHE A 92 -5.58 6.34 -8.72
CA PHE A 92 -6.56 5.26 -8.77
C PHE A 92 -6.80 4.67 -7.37
N TRP A 93 -5.73 4.26 -6.67
CA TRP A 93 -5.87 3.63 -5.36
C TRP A 93 -6.49 4.56 -4.33
N ARG A 94 -6.18 5.87 -4.40
CA ARG A 94 -6.77 6.87 -3.51
C ARG A 94 -8.30 6.87 -3.60
N VAL A 95 -8.86 6.66 -4.79
CA VAL A 95 -10.32 6.69 -5.02
C VAL A 95 -10.96 5.31 -4.86
N ALA A 96 -10.36 4.29 -5.47
CA ALA A 96 -10.95 2.95 -5.56
C ALA A 96 -10.59 2.04 -4.39
N GLY A 97 -9.44 2.26 -3.74
CA GLY A 97 -8.86 1.36 -2.76
C GLY A 97 -9.74 1.14 -1.53
N SER A 98 -9.63 -0.06 -0.98
CA SER A 98 -10.32 -0.49 0.24
C SER A 98 -9.33 -0.86 1.33
N HIS A 99 -9.82 -0.99 2.57
CA HIS A 99 -8.99 -1.53 3.63
C HIS A 99 -8.61 -2.98 3.33
N ARG A 100 -7.40 -3.38 3.74
CA ARG A 100 -6.95 -4.76 3.63
C ARG A 100 -5.78 -5.02 4.56
N TRP A 101 -5.54 -6.29 4.83
CA TRP A 101 -4.28 -6.73 5.41
C TRP A 101 -3.15 -6.49 4.41
N MET A 102 -2.07 -5.89 4.88
CA MET A 102 -0.86 -5.66 4.11
C MET A 102 0.35 -6.16 4.88
N THR A 103 1.41 -6.44 4.14
CA THR A 103 2.66 -6.93 4.70
C THR A 103 3.78 -5.97 4.39
N PHE A 104 4.74 -5.85 5.31
CA PHE A 104 6.00 -5.15 5.07
C PHE A 104 7.13 -6.17 5.23
N ASP A 105 7.86 -6.40 4.14
CA ASP A 105 9.05 -7.25 4.12
C ASP A 105 10.24 -6.49 4.73
N VAL A 106 10.83 -7.03 5.79
CA VAL A 106 11.90 -6.39 6.56
C VAL A 106 13.28 -6.65 5.95
N THR A 107 13.39 -7.54 4.95
CA THR A 107 14.65 -7.89 4.30
C THR A 107 15.46 -6.65 3.94
N PRO A 108 16.72 -6.53 4.42
CA PRO A 108 17.58 -5.40 4.11
C PRO A 108 17.67 -5.14 2.61
N HIS A 109 17.55 -3.87 2.22
CA HIS A 109 17.51 -3.45 0.82
C HIS A 109 16.39 -4.10 -0.03
N GLY A 110 15.43 -4.77 0.59
CA GLY A 110 14.22 -5.27 -0.06
C GLY A 110 13.30 -4.13 -0.49
N LYS A 111 12.30 -4.47 -1.31
CA LYS A 111 11.42 -3.48 -1.96
C LYS A 111 10.66 -2.60 -0.95
N SER A 112 10.15 -3.19 0.14
CA SER A 112 9.45 -2.48 1.21
C SER A 112 10.36 -1.48 1.93
N VAL A 113 11.57 -1.92 2.31
CA VAL A 113 12.58 -1.09 2.99
C VAL A 113 13.04 0.05 2.09
N ARG A 114 13.34 -0.21 0.81
CA ARG A 114 13.69 0.84 -0.17
C ARG A 114 12.56 1.84 -0.37
N THR A 115 11.31 1.37 -0.46
CA THR A 115 10.15 2.24 -0.60
C THR A 115 10.00 3.16 0.61
N LEU A 116 10.18 2.62 1.82
CA LEU A 116 10.17 3.41 3.05
C LEU A 116 11.32 4.44 3.06
N GLN A 117 12.54 4.03 2.70
CA GLN A 117 13.69 4.92 2.64
C GLN A 117 13.44 6.07 1.66
N ASN A 118 12.98 5.77 0.44
CA ASN A 118 12.63 6.77 -0.57
C ASN A 118 11.55 7.74 -0.06
N TYR A 119 10.53 7.23 0.64
CA TYR A 119 9.52 8.07 1.26
C TYR A 119 10.11 9.02 2.31
N LEU A 120 11.01 8.53 3.16
CA LEU A 120 11.64 9.35 4.19
C LEU A 120 12.53 10.45 3.59
N ILE A 121 13.26 10.13 2.52
CA ILE A 121 14.04 11.11 1.73
C ILE A 121 13.10 12.14 1.09
N GLU A 122 12.01 11.72 0.44
CA GLU A 122 10.98 12.60 -0.13
C GLU A 122 10.43 13.59 0.90
N LYS A 123 10.36 13.19 2.18
CA LYS A 123 9.88 14.04 3.29
C LYS A 123 10.97 14.83 4.02
N GLY A 124 12.24 14.72 3.62
CA GLY A 124 13.36 15.38 4.31
C GLY A 124 13.57 14.88 5.74
N ILE A 125 13.20 13.62 6.01
CA ILE A 125 13.34 12.97 7.33
C ILE A 125 14.60 12.09 7.37
N TYR A 126 15.19 11.78 6.21
CA TYR A 126 16.35 10.93 6.05
C TYR A 126 17.24 11.49 4.93
N GLU A 127 18.56 11.43 5.12
CA GLU A 127 19.59 11.84 4.16
C GLU A 127 20.17 10.62 3.42
#